data_AF-A0AB73INQ8-F1
#
_entry.id   AF-A0AB73INQ8-F1
#
_cell.length_a   1.000
_cell.length_b   1.000
_cell.length_c   1.000
_cell.angle_alpha   90.00
_cell.angle_beta   90.00
_cell.angle_gamma   90.00
#
_symmetry.space_group_name_H-M   'P 1'
#
loop_
_entity.id
_entity.type
_entity.pdbx_description
1 polymer ?
#
loop_
_entity_poly.entity_id
_entity_poly.type
_entity_poly.pdbx_seq_one_letter_code
_entity_poly.pdbx_strand_id
1 'polypeptide(L)'
;MTASLLNRAFDSTGPTTAAIARAKAEKQAYPHVRSFGAWNGIEGNGGAAFTDQLFVNGLCVLTLQAKGVMSLANCDVVADIVTQATHIWPARSVEVGSFRYSSEYRVFENRPGAGWMLYLPRLLTAAQIPEARDLIPVVDGKRQRGTIIVSVIDEPFSAANKEHVAIANAIEKRLVDRDLLPLYTEL
;
A
#
# COMPACT_ATOMS: atom_id res chain seq x y z
N MET A 1 22.40 21.03 -7.34
CA MET A 1 20.93 20.97 -7.16
C MET A 1 20.40 19.90 -8.08
N THR A 2 19.79 18.85 -7.54
CA THR A 2 19.27 17.72 -8.33
C THR A 2 18.09 18.19 -9.18
N ALA A 3 18.01 17.79 -10.45
CA ALA A 3 16.96 18.22 -11.38
C ALA A 3 15.52 17.94 -10.88
N SER A 4 15.37 17.01 -9.93
CA SER A 4 14.10 16.65 -9.29
C SER A 4 13.53 17.70 -8.33
N LEU A 5 14.32 18.69 -7.89
CA LEU A 5 13.85 19.75 -6.99
C LEU A 5 13.31 20.98 -7.73
N LEU A 6 13.54 21.06 -9.04
CA LEU A 6 13.19 22.23 -9.85
C LEU A 6 11.68 22.32 -10.16
N ASN A 7 10.98 21.19 -10.10
CA ASN A 7 9.57 21.10 -10.49
C ASN A 7 8.74 20.63 -9.31
N ARG A 8 8.15 21.58 -8.58
CA ARG A 8 7.25 21.28 -7.47
C ARG A 8 5.98 20.60 -8.01
N ALA A 9 5.68 19.40 -7.49
CA ALA A 9 4.53 18.61 -7.93
C ALA A 9 3.19 19.18 -7.42
N PHE A 10 3.14 19.65 -6.17
CA PHE A 10 1.95 20.17 -5.50
C PHE A 10 2.25 21.48 -4.76
N ASP A 11 1.28 22.39 -4.74
CA ASP A 11 1.28 23.58 -3.88
C ASP A 11 0.02 23.61 -2.99
N SER A 12 -0.24 24.73 -2.30
CA SER A 12 -1.37 24.88 -1.38
C SER A 12 -2.75 24.75 -2.04
N THR A 13 -2.82 24.81 -3.38
CA THR A 13 -4.06 24.70 -4.16
C THR A 13 -4.22 23.35 -4.86
N GLY A 14 -3.20 22.48 -4.80
CA GLY A 14 -3.23 21.14 -5.41
C GLY A 14 -2.07 20.91 -6.40
N PRO A 15 -2.24 20.05 -7.42
CA PRO A 15 -1.19 19.75 -8.38
C PRO A 15 -0.86 20.96 -9.26
N THR A 16 0.42 21.24 -9.47
CA THR A 16 0.85 22.40 -10.27
C THR A 16 0.58 22.20 -11.76
N THR A 17 0.44 23.28 -12.52
CA THR A 17 0.27 23.23 -13.98
C THR A 17 1.42 22.47 -14.66
N ALA A 18 2.65 22.64 -14.17
CA ALA A 18 3.83 21.94 -14.67
C ALA A 18 3.75 20.42 -14.41
N ALA A 19 3.30 19.99 -13.23
CA ALA A 19 3.11 18.58 -12.91
C ALA A 19 2.03 17.93 -13.81
N ILE A 20 0.91 18.62 -14.01
CA ILE A 20 -0.18 18.16 -14.90
C ILE A 20 0.32 18.05 -16.35
N ALA A 21 1.06 19.04 -16.85
CA ALA A 21 1.60 19.03 -18.20
C ALA A 21 2.56 17.86 -18.41
N ARG A 22 3.43 17.58 -17.44
CA ARG A 22 4.38 16.46 -17.47
C ARG A 22 3.66 15.11 -17.50
N ALA A 23 2.67 14.92 -16.63
CA ALA A 23 1.86 13.70 -16.61
C ALA A 23 1.09 13.46 -17.92
N LYS A 24 0.70 14.54 -18.64
CA LYS A 24 0.05 14.45 -19.95
C LYS A 24 1.02 14.12 -21.08
N ALA A 25 2.24 14.68 -21.05
CA ALA A 25 3.27 14.43 -22.06
C ALA A 25 3.76 12.97 -22.02
N GLU A 26 3.90 12.39 -20.82
CA GLU A 26 4.36 11.01 -20.64
C GLU A 26 3.41 9.98 -21.28
N LYS A 27 2.10 10.24 -21.23
CA LYS A 27 1.06 9.44 -21.92
C LYS A 27 1.27 9.37 -23.44
N GLN A 28 1.86 10.41 -24.05
CA GLN A 28 2.08 10.44 -25.51
C GLN A 28 3.23 9.53 -25.93
N ALA A 29 4.22 9.32 -25.06
CA ALA A 29 5.36 8.43 -25.32
C ALA A 29 4.97 6.95 -25.23
N TYR A 30 4.03 6.61 -24.34
CA TYR A 30 3.57 5.24 -24.12
C TYR A 30 2.03 5.18 -24.04
N PRO A 31 1.31 4.93 -25.15
CA PRO A 31 -0.14 5.14 -25.22
C PRO A 31 -0.99 4.22 -24.31
N HIS A 32 -0.40 3.13 -23.79
CA HIS A 32 -1.09 2.13 -22.97
C HIS A 32 -0.68 2.13 -21.49
N VAL A 33 0.27 2.99 -21.11
CA VAL A 33 0.72 3.15 -19.72
C VAL A 33 0.80 4.63 -19.37
N ARG A 34 0.35 4.98 -18.18
CA ARG A 34 0.60 6.29 -17.58
C ARG A 34 1.34 6.07 -16.28
N SER A 35 2.48 6.72 -16.14
CA SER A 35 3.21 6.81 -14.88
C SER A 35 3.31 8.26 -14.43
N PHE A 36 3.36 8.42 -13.12
CA PHE A 36 3.65 9.67 -12.44
C PHE A 36 4.34 9.35 -11.12
N GLY A 37 5.29 10.18 -10.73
CA GLY A 37 5.96 10.05 -9.44
C GLY A 37 6.23 11.41 -8.85
N ALA A 38 6.10 11.50 -7.53
CA ALA A 38 6.48 12.68 -6.77
C ALA A 38 7.09 12.27 -5.45
N TRP A 39 7.95 13.14 -4.93
CA TRP A 39 8.61 12.97 -3.65
C TRP A 39 8.55 14.28 -2.88
N ASN A 40 8.70 14.20 -1.56
CA ASN A 40 8.58 15.35 -0.67
C ASN A 40 9.80 16.28 -0.66
N GLY A 41 10.83 15.99 -1.46
CA GLY A 41 12.05 16.82 -1.54
C GLY A 41 13.05 16.60 -0.40
N ILE A 42 12.81 15.64 0.49
CA ILE A 42 13.67 15.35 1.64
C ILE A 42 14.51 14.11 1.35
N GLU A 43 15.83 14.26 1.42
CA GLU A 43 16.77 13.14 1.27
C GLU A 43 16.94 12.39 2.61
N GLY A 44 17.10 11.06 2.55
CA GLY A 44 17.35 10.24 3.73
C GLY A 44 16.14 10.10 4.65
N ASN A 45 16.35 10.31 5.95
CA ASN A 45 15.29 10.18 6.95
C ASN A 45 14.30 11.35 6.85
N GLY A 46 13.01 11.04 6.87
CA GLY A 46 11.93 11.97 6.56
C GLY A 46 11.56 11.97 5.07
N GLY A 47 12.34 11.29 4.21
CA GLY A 47 12.04 11.15 2.79
C GLY A 47 10.83 10.27 2.53
N ALA A 48 9.96 10.72 1.63
CA ALA A 48 8.83 9.95 1.14
C ALA A 48 8.61 10.24 -0.35
N ALA A 49 8.26 9.19 -1.09
CA ALA A 49 7.95 9.25 -2.50
C ALA A 49 6.81 8.30 -2.84
N PHE A 50 5.98 8.68 -3.81
CA PHE A 50 5.05 7.76 -4.41
C PHE A 50 5.24 7.71 -5.92
N THR A 51 4.87 6.58 -6.50
CA THR A 51 4.78 6.36 -7.94
C THR A 51 3.47 5.67 -8.27
N ASP A 52 2.81 6.11 -9.33
CA ASP A 52 1.70 5.37 -9.93
C ASP A 52 2.11 4.80 -11.30
N GLN A 53 1.51 3.67 -11.64
CA GLN A 53 1.59 3.03 -12.94
C GLN A 53 0.20 2.52 -13.29
N LEU A 54 -0.41 3.14 -14.29
CA LEU A 54 -1.76 2.87 -14.75
C LEU A 54 -1.71 2.24 -16.13
N PHE A 55 -2.27 1.04 -16.26
CA PHE A 55 -2.32 0.29 -17.51
C PHE A 55 -3.75 0.16 -18.00
N VAL A 56 -3.95 0.17 -19.33
CA VAL A 56 -5.27 -0.08 -19.92
C VAL A 56 -5.64 -1.57 -19.83
N ASN A 57 -4.65 -2.46 -19.97
CA ASN A 57 -4.81 -3.93 -20.00
C ASN A 57 -3.81 -4.61 -19.04
N GLY A 58 -3.70 -4.12 -17.81
CA GLY A 58 -2.77 -4.65 -16.82
C GLY A 58 -3.05 -4.15 -15.41
N LEU A 59 -2.30 -4.67 -14.45
CA LEU A 59 -2.44 -4.29 -13.06
C LEU A 59 -1.99 -2.83 -12.85
N CYS A 60 -2.91 -1.99 -12.41
CA CYS A 60 -2.59 -0.65 -11.95
C CYS A 60 -1.97 -0.71 -10.55
N VAL A 61 -0.82 -0.05 -10.36
CA VAL A 61 -0.08 -0.07 -9.10
C VAL A 61 0.19 1.35 -8.65
N LEU A 62 -0.06 1.62 -7.36
CA LEU A 62 0.46 2.78 -6.66
C LEU A 62 1.38 2.30 -5.55
N THR A 63 2.58 2.84 -5.50
CA THR A 63 3.58 2.51 -4.48
C THR A 63 3.90 3.78 -3.71
N LEU A 64 3.80 3.72 -2.38
CA LEU A 64 4.28 4.74 -1.46
C LEU A 64 5.46 4.16 -0.68
N GLN A 65 6.60 4.83 -0.74
CA GLN A 65 7.81 4.48 0.01
C GLN A 65 8.21 5.64 0.90
N ALA A 66 8.61 5.31 2.12
CA ALA A 66 9.09 6.29 3.08
C ALA A 66 10.24 5.72 3.89
N LYS A 67 11.13 6.60 4.35
CA LYS A 67 12.25 6.25 5.21
C LYS A 67 12.32 7.21 6.39
N GLY A 68 12.30 6.68 7.60
CA GLY A 68 12.47 7.49 8.82
C GLY A 68 11.38 8.56 9.04
N VAL A 69 10.18 8.35 8.51
CA VAL A 69 9.02 9.20 8.79
C VAL A 69 8.33 8.67 10.05
N MET A 70 8.57 9.33 11.19
CA MET A 70 8.17 8.83 12.51
C MET A 70 6.66 8.61 12.66
N SER A 71 5.82 9.41 12.00
CA SER A 71 4.36 9.23 12.05
C SER A 71 3.91 7.90 11.41
N LEU A 72 4.67 7.35 10.45
CA LEU A 72 4.39 6.05 9.83
C LEU A 72 4.81 4.86 10.71
N ALA A 73 5.35 5.11 11.90
CA ALA A 73 5.53 4.09 12.94
C ALA A 73 4.24 3.84 13.73
N ASN A 74 3.21 4.68 13.57
CA ASN A 74 1.93 4.53 14.27
C ASN A 74 0.94 3.73 13.41
N CYS A 75 0.39 2.65 13.99
CA CYS A 75 -0.57 1.76 13.33
C CYS A 75 -1.81 2.52 12.82
N ASP A 76 -2.43 3.38 13.63
CA ASP A 76 -3.64 4.12 13.27
C ASP A 76 -3.39 5.08 12.11
N VAL A 77 -2.25 5.76 12.09
CA VAL A 77 -1.86 6.66 11.00
C VAL A 77 -1.73 5.89 9.69
N VAL A 78 -1.10 4.72 9.71
CA VAL A 78 -0.93 3.87 8.53
C VAL A 78 -2.28 3.31 8.06
N ALA A 79 -3.14 2.88 8.99
CA ALA A 79 -4.48 2.39 8.68
C ALA A 79 -5.38 3.47 8.06
N ASP A 80 -5.29 4.72 8.54
CA ASP A 80 -5.98 5.86 7.93
C ASP A 80 -5.45 6.13 6.51
N ILE A 81 -4.13 6.15 6.29
CA ILE A 81 -3.55 6.32 4.94
C ILE A 81 -4.07 5.25 3.98
N VAL A 82 -4.08 3.98 4.40
CA VAL A 82 -4.62 2.88 3.59
C VAL A 82 -6.11 3.11 3.29
N THR A 83 -6.89 3.45 4.32
CA THR A 83 -8.31 3.76 4.19
C THR A 83 -8.55 4.89 3.19
N GLN A 84 -7.89 6.04 3.33
CA GLN A 84 -8.02 7.17 2.39
C GLN A 84 -7.58 6.78 0.98
N ALA A 85 -6.50 6.00 0.84
CA ALA A 85 -6.06 5.52 -0.47
C ALA A 85 -7.14 4.68 -1.16
N THR A 86 -7.84 3.80 -0.43
CA THR A 86 -8.97 3.02 -0.99
C THR A 86 -10.20 3.85 -1.35
N HIS A 87 -10.31 5.09 -0.85
CA HIS A 87 -11.39 6.01 -1.21
C HIS A 87 -11.10 6.73 -2.52
N ILE A 88 -9.82 6.92 -2.83
CA ILE A 88 -9.37 7.55 -4.08
C ILE A 88 -9.24 6.50 -5.18
N TRP A 89 -8.75 5.30 -4.85
CA TRP A 89 -8.47 4.23 -5.79
C TRP A 89 -9.30 2.98 -5.45
N PRO A 90 -9.96 2.33 -6.43
CA PRO A 90 -10.67 1.07 -6.22
C PRO A 90 -9.67 -0.10 -6.10
N ALA A 91 -8.81 -0.04 -5.08
CA ALA A 91 -7.74 -0.99 -4.86
C ALA A 91 -8.31 -2.40 -4.65
N ARG A 92 -7.72 -3.38 -5.34
CA ARG A 92 -8.07 -4.80 -5.24
C ARG A 92 -7.29 -5.50 -4.13
N SER A 93 -6.15 -4.92 -3.75
CA SER A 93 -5.39 -5.18 -2.53
C SER A 93 -4.55 -3.95 -2.18
N VAL A 94 -4.17 -3.80 -0.91
CA VAL A 94 -3.11 -2.87 -0.48
C VAL A 94 -2.21 -3.61 0.48
N GLU A 95 -0.91 -3.65 0.18
CA GLU A 95 0.11 -4.33 0.97
C GLU A 95 0.96 -3.28 1.70
N VAL A 96 1.03 -3.38 3.02
CA VAL A 96 1.87 -2.53 3.86
C VAL A 96 2.91 -3.39 4.55
N GLY A 97 4.18 -3.08 4.33
CA GLY A 97 5.27 -3.76 5.00
C GLY A 97 6.62 -3.28 4.50
N SER A 98 7.68 -3.77 5.14
CA SER A 98 9.04 -3.50 4.67
C SER A 98 9.31 -4.26 3.36
N PHE A 99 10.10 -3.67 2.46
CA PHE A 99 10.55 -4.34 1.23
C PHE A 99 11.16 -5.72 1.51
N ARG A 100 11.94 -5.84 2.59
CA ARG A 100 12.55 -7.10 3.02
C ARG A 100 11.52 -8.20 3.29
N TYR A 101 10.36 -7.86 3.88
CA TYR A 101 9.29 -8.82 4.09
C TYR A 101 8.76 -9.35 2.76
N SER A 102 8.39 -8.44 1.85
CA SER A 102 7.83 -8.80 0.55
C SER A 102 8.79 -9.62 -0.32
N SER A 103 10.11 -9.42 -0.17
CA SER A 103 11.12 -10.10 -0.98
C SER A 103 11.60 -11.43 -0.39
N GLU A 104 11.66 -11.56 0.94
CA GLU A 104 12.32 -12.71 1.59
C GLU A 104 11.40 -13.59 2.44
N TYR A 105 10.27 -13.06 2.92
CA TYR A 105 9.54 -13.68 4.03
C TYR A 105 8.09 -14.06 3.75
N ARG A 106 7.44 -13.47 2.73
CA ARG A 106 6.09 -13.85 2.32
C ARG A 106 6.01 -15.35 1.99
N VAL A 107 4.90 -15.99 2.30
CA VAL A 107 4.70 -17.44 2.13
C VAL A 107 4.43 -17.79 0.67
N PHE A 108 3.67 -16.95 -0.03
CA PHE A 108 3.19 -17.23 -1.39
C PHE A 108 3.64 -16.14 -2.36
N GLU A 109 4.56 -16.48 -3.27
CA GLU A 109 5.14 -15.48 -4.19
C GLU A 109 4.15 -14.91 -5.20
N ASN A 110 3.09 -15.65 -5.50
CA ASN A 110 2.06 -15.29 -6.47
C ASN A 110 0.81 -14.66 -5.85
N ARG A 111 0.85 -14.31 -4.55
CA ARG A 111 -0.26 -13.69 -3.81
C ARG A 111 0.21 -12.45 -3.03
N PRO A 112 -0.71 -11.52 -2.68
CA PRO A 112 -0.41 -10.41 -1.77
C PRO A 112 0.12 -10.91 -0.42
N GLY A 113 1.16 -10.27 0.10
CA GLY A 113 1.69 -10.55 1.43
C GLY A 113 0.90 -9.84 2.53
N ALA A 114 0.78 -10.47 3.70
CA ALA A 114 0.12 -9.85 4.85
C ALA A 114 0.94 -8.68 5.42
N GLY A 115 2.27 -8.86 5.52
CA GLY A 115 3.18 -7.84 6.01
C GLY A 115 2.77 -7.28 7.36
N TRP A 116 2.80 -5.96 7.50
CA TRP A 116 2.20 -5.27 8.63
C TRP A 116 0.68 -5.21 8.48
N MET A 117 0.21 -4.75 7.32
CA MET A 117 -1.21 -4.65 7.02
C MET A 117 -1.51 -5.11 5.61
N LEU A 118 -2.64 -5.78 5.46
CA LEU A 118 -3.19 -6.17 4.17
C LEU A 118 -4.65 -5.75 4.08
N TYR A 119 -4.96 -4.89 3.12
CA TYR A 119 -6.34 -4.59 2.77
C TYR A 119 -6.85 -5.57 1.71
N LEU A 120 -8.07 -6.07 1.92
CA LEU A 120 -8.85 -6.77 0.90
C LEU A 120 -10.26 -6.17 0.80
N PRO A 121 -10.85 -6.04 -0.40
CA PRO A 121 -12.20 -5.52 -0.62
C PRO A 121 -13.29 -6.55 -0.26
N ARG A 122 -13.20 -7.12 0.94
CA ARG A 122 -14.09 -8.16 1.46
C ARG A 122 -14.36 -7.92 2.94
N LEU A 123 -15.52 -8.36 3.41
CA LEU A 123 -15.89 -8.31 4.82
C LEU A 123 -15.28 -9.52 5.52
N LEU A 124 -14.36 -9.27 6.45
CA LEU A 124 -13.63 -10.29 7.18
C LEU A 124 -13.92 -10.15 8.67
N THR A 125 -14.03 -11.28 9.36
CA THR A 125 -14.33 -11.34 10.79
C THR A 125 -13.21 -12.04 11.56
N ALA A 126 -13.08 -11.75 12.85
CA ALA A 126 -12.05 -12.34 13.70
C ALA A 126 -12.17 -13.88 13.76
N ALA A 127 -13.37 -14.43 13.63
CA ALA A 127 -13.58 -15.88 13.57
C ALA A 127 -13.01 -16.53 12.28
N GLN A 128 -12.92 -15.76 11.19
CA GLN A 128 -12.31 -16.23 9.95
C GLN A 128 -10.79 -16.16 10.00
N ILE A 129 -10.23 -15.18 10.73
CA ILE A 129 -8.79 -14.90 10.79
C ILE A 129 -8.37 -14.66 12.25
N PRO A 130 -8.41 -15.69 13.11
CA PRO A 130 -8.06 -15.53 14.53
C PRO A 130 -6.58 -15.17 14.74
N GLU A 131 -5.73 -15.36 13.73
CA GLU A 131 -4.32 -14.98 13.75
C GLU A 131 -4.09 -13.47 13.61
N ALA A 132 -5.08 -12.72 13.08
CA ALA A 132 -4.98 -11.27 12.97
C ALA A 132 -5.04 -10.61 14.35
N ARG A 133 -4.18 -9.61 14.58
CA ARG A 133 -4.18 -8.84 15.83
C ARG A 133 -5.28 -7.79 15.85
N ASP A 134 -5.67 -7.29 14.68
CA ASP A 134 -6.83 -6.44 14.51
C ASP A 134 -7.42 -6.57 13.10
N LEU A 135 -8.70 -6.22 12.96
CA LEU A 135 -9.44 -6.16 11.70
C LEU A 135 -10.17 -4.83 11.62
N ILE A 136 -9.61 -3.90 10.85
CA ILE A 136 -10.13 -2.53 10.73
C ILE A 136 -11.09 -2.48 9.53
N PRO A 137 -12.39 -2.19 9.74
CA PRO A 137 -13.34 -2.09 8.65
C PRO A 137 -13.11 -0.82 7.83
N VAL A 138 -13.01 -0.96 6.51
CA VAL A 138 -12.96 0.19 5.59
C VAL A 138 -14.38 0.54 5.17
N VAL A 139 -14.90 1.65 5.68
CA VAL A 139 -16.28 2.08 5.47
C VAL A 139 -16.35 3.23 4.45
N ASP A 140 -17.38 3.17 3.61
CA ASP A 140 -17.80 4.25 2.70
C ASP A 140 -19.27 4.57 2.96
N GLY A 141 -19.52 5.71 3.58
CA GLY A 141 -20.83 6.08 4.11
C GLY A 141 -21.33 5.07 5.14
N LYS A 142 -22.34 4.27 4.76
CA LYS A 142 -22.93 3.22 5.62
C LYS A 142 -22.50 1.80 5.23
N ARG A 143 -21.67 1.63 4.21
CA ARG A 143 -21.29 0.32 3.67
C ARG A 143 -19.82 0.05 3.92
N GLN A 144 -19.51 -1.09 4.53
CA GLN A 144 -18.16 -1.61 4.55
C GLN A 144 -17.77 -2.11 3.15
N ARG A 145 -16.67 -1.58 2.60
CA ARG A 145 -16.14 -1.97 1.29
C ARG A 145 -15.01 -3.00 1.38
N GLY A 146 -14.35 -3.06 2.53
CA GLY A 146 -13.28 -4.02 2.76
C GLY A 146 -12.85 -4.06 4.21
N THR A 147 -11.73 -4.74 4.44
CA THR A 147 -11.15 -4.93 5.76
C THR A 147 -9.63 -4.83 5.65
N ILE A 148 -9.01 -4.05 6.52
CA ILE A 148 -7.57 -4.05 6.74
C ILE A 148 -7.27 -5.10 7.81
N ILE A 149 -6.41 -6.05 7.48
CA ILE A 149 -5.96 -7.11 8.36
C ILE A 149 -4.61 -6.68 8.94
N VAL A 150 -4.50 -6.60 10.26
CA VAL A 150 -3.28 -6.10 10.93
C VAL A 150 -2.56 -7.24 11.64
N SER A 151 -1.26 -7.40 11.37
CA SER A 151 -0.44 -8.46 11.97
C SER A 151 0.20 -8.05 13.30
N VAL A 152 0.46 -6.75 13.52
CA VAL A 152 1.12 -6.21 14.72
C VAL A 152 0.46 -4.88 15.08
N ILE A 153 0.07 -4.71 16.34
CA ILE A 153 -0.61 -3.47 16.83
C ILE A 153 0.21 -2.73 17.88
N ASP A 154 1.06 -3.43 18.65
CA ASP A 154 1.74 -2.86 19.81
C ASP A 154 3.00 -2.06 19.43
N GLU A 155 3.58 -2.33 18.26
CA GLU A 155 4.79 -1.68 17.76
C GLU A 155 4.87 -1.71 16.22
N PRO A 156 5.78 -0.94 15.60
CA PRO A 156 5.98 -1.01 14.15
C PRO A 156 6.42 -2.40 13.71
N PHE A 157 5.81 -2.89 12.62
CA PHE A 157 6.24 -4.15 12.02
C PHE A 157 7.71 -4.13 11.61
N SER A 158 8.40 -5.26 11.79
CA SER A 158 9.81 -5.41 11.46
C SER A 158 10.07 -6.80 10.90
N ALA A 159 10.60 -6.86 9.67
CA ALA A 159 11.03 -8.13 9.06
C ALA A 159 12.23 -8.79 9.78
N ALA A 160 12.91 -8.06 10.68
CA ALA A 160 13.95 -8.65 11.53
C ALA A 160 13.37 -9.33 12.78
N ASN A 161 12.14 -9.00 13.17
CA ASN A 161 11.45 -9.67 14.27
C ASN A 161 10.75 -10.92 13.73
N LYS A 162 11.22 -12.10 14.17
CA LYS A 162 10.69 -13.39 13.73
C LYS A 162 9.23 -13.61 14.14
N GLU A 163 8.79 -13.03 15.26
CA GLU A 163 7.40 -13.14 15.71
C GLU A 163 6.47 -12.36 14.78
N HIS A 164 6.86 -11.14 14.39
CA HIS A 164 6.10 -10.33 13.43
C HIS A 164 5.93 -11.07 12.10
N VAL A 165 7.03 -11.63 11.57
CA VAL A 165 7.00 -12.43 10.34
C VAL A 165 6.13 -13.67 10.51
N ALA A 166 6.22 -14.38 11.64
CA ALA A 166 5.44 -15.58 11.90
C ALA A 166 3.93 -15.30 11.92
N ILE A 167 3.49 -14.20 12.55
CA ILE A 167 2.08 -13.81 12.59
C ILE A 167 1.58 -13.45 11.19
N ALA A 168 2.33 -12.62 10.45
CA ALA A 168 1.98 -12.25 9.08
C ALA A 168 1.87 -13.50 8.17
N ASN A 169 2.81 -14.42 8.27
CA ASN A 169 2.79 -15.68 7.52
C ASN A 169 1.63 -16.60 7.94
N ALA A 170 1.24 -16.60 9.22
CA ALA A 170 0.09 -17.36 9.69
C ALA A 170 -1.23 -16.79 9.12
N ILE A 171 -1.35 -15.45 9.04
CA ILE A 171 -2.47 -14.78 8.36
C ILE A 171 -2.54 -15.16 6.88
N GLU A 172 -1.41 -15.14 6.16
CA GLU A 172 -1.37 -15.54 4.74
C GLU A 172 -1.87 -16.97 4.53
N LYS A 173 -1.35 -17.92 5.32
CA LYS A 173 -1.77 -19.33 5.27
C LYS A 173 -3.26 -19.47 5.58
N ARG A 174 -3.74 -18.82 6.64
CA ARG A 174 -5.15 -18.82 7.02
C ARG A 174 -6.06 -18.32 5.90
N LEU A 175 -5.67 -17.23 5.24
CA LEU A 175 -6.45 -16.66 4.15
C LEU A 175 -6.47 -17.59 2.93
N VAL A 176 -5.34 -18.24 2.59
CA VAL A 176 -5.29 -19.21 1.50
C VAL A 176 -6.13 -20.46 1.80
N ASP A 177 -6.03 -21.01 3.02
CA ASP A 177 -6.81 -22.19 3.44
C ASP A 177 -8.33 -21.98 3.34
N ARG A 178 -8.77 -20.72 3.35
CA ARG A 178 -10.18 -20.33 3.27
C ARG A 178 -10.57 -19.73 1.92
N ASP A 179 -9.69 -19.75 0.93
CA ASP A 179 -9.90 -19.14 -0.40
C ASP A 179 -10.23 -17.62 -0.31
N LEU A 180 -9.54 -16.94 0.60
CA LEU A 180 -9.72 -15.53 0.90
C LEU A 180 -8.61 -14.62 0.34
N LEU A 181 -7.42 -15.17 0.06
CA LEU A 181 -6.29 -14.44 -0.51
C LEU A 181 -6.20 -14.67 -2.02
N PRO A 182 -6.41 -13.67 -2.90
CA PRO A 182 -6.37 -13.86 -4.36
C PRO A 182 -4.95 -14.08 -4.89
N LEU A 183 -4.84 -14.63 -6.10
CA LEU A 183 -3.62 -14.57 -6.91
C LEU A 183 -3.45 -13.16 -7.48
N TYR A 184 -2.21 -12.73 -7.75
CA TYR A 184 -2.00 -11.46 -8.49
C TYR A 184 -2.67 -11.45 -9.87
N THR A 185 -2.83 -12.63 -10.50
CA THR A 185 -3.51 -12.76 -11.80
C THR A 185 -5.04 -12.62 -11.71
N GLU A 186 -5.60 -12.60 -10.50
CA GLU A 186 -7.04 -12.47 -10.24
C GLU A 186 -7.42 -11.05 -9.74
N LEU A 187 -6.43 -10.17 -9.57
CA LEU A 187 -6.63 -8.79 -9.13
C LEU A 187 -7.23 -7.92 -10.23
#